data_AF-A0A932L1B0-F1
#
_entry.id   AF-A0A932L1B0-F1
#
_cell.length_a   1.000
_cell.length_b   1.000
_cell.length_c   1.000
_cell.angle_alpha   90.00
_cell.angle_beta   90.00
_cell.angle_gamma   90.00
#
_symmetry.space_group_name_H-M   'P 1'
#
loop_
_entity.id
_entity.type
_entity.pdbx_description
1 polymer ?
#
loop_
_entity_poly.entity_id
_entity_poly.type
_entity_poly.pdbx_seq_one_letter_code
_entity_poly.pdbx_strand_id
1 'polypeptide(L)'
;MNTITQTAPGNAPAPGSAPTLGKPARPAFSLGNTLNRAAPTLTVAGVGWLVPLAKLLTGNAPRAQLGELWRQIGVPVLAIFLFLLAWGALAPKVHTSLGAVPGPVQVWEQVGNLMADHQAERTKEAAFYERQAKRNAEIKAEDASAEIKVRKFTGKPTYIDQIATSLKTVFMGFVLATAIAVPLGVMCGLSKTVNAALNPLIQIFKPVSPLAWLPIVTMVVSATYVSADPMFEKAFLNSAITVTLCSLWTTLINTAVGVASIDKDLMNVGRVLNLPMSTTIRKLVLPSSLPYIFTGLRLS
;
A
#
# COMPACT_ATOMS: atom_id res chain seq x y z
N MET A 1 -44.79 -3.20 76.56
CA MET A 1 -44.13 -2.47 77.65
C MET A 1 -43.29 -1.37 77.02
N ASN A 2 -43.72 -0.12 77.21
CA ASN A 2 -43.06 1.10 76.75
C ASN A 2 -41.63 1.20 77.30
N THR A 3 -40.72 1.86 76.59
CA THR A 3 -40.08 3.10 77.09
C THR A 3 -39.42 3.83 75.91
N ILE A 4 -39.98 5.00 75.59
CA ILE A 4 -39.35 6.06 74.81
C ILE A 4 -38.48 6.84 75.79
N THR A 5 -37.24 7.16 75.45
CA THR A 5 -36.49 8.25 76.10
C THR A 5 -35.79 9.10 75.06
N GLN A 6 -36.29 10.33 74.97
CA GLN A 6 -35.77 11.45 74.21
C GLN A 6 -34.96 12.31 75.18
N THR A 7 -33.70 12.60 74.86
CA THR A 7 -32.94 13.72 75.46
C THR A 7 -32.13 14.42 74.37
N ALA A 8 -32.40 15.70 74.19
CA ALA A 8 -31.70 16.62 73.28
C ALA A 8 -30.51 17.32 74.02
N PRO A 9 -29.91 18.40 73.49
CA PRO A 9 -28.69 18.41 72.68
C PRO A 9 -27.49 19.06 73.41
N GLY A 10 -26.25 18.75 73.02
CA GLY A 10 -25.09 19.48 73.55
C GLY A 10 -23.73 19.09 73.00
N ASN A 11 -22.98 20.11 72.57
CA ASN A 11 -21.57 20.17 72.17
C ASN A 11 -21.17 19.77 70.75
N ALA A 12 -21.02 20.80 69.92
CA ALA A 12 -20.19 20.78 68.72
C ALA A 12 -18.68 20.77 69.09
N PRO A 13 -17.85 19.89 68.52
CA PRO A 13 -16.40 20.06 68.50
C PRO A 13 -15.95 20.88 67.28
N ALA A 14 -14.93 21.70 67.48
CA ALA A 14 -14.32 22.65 66.54
C ALA A 14 -13.81 22.00 65.23
N PRO A 15 -13.69 22.75 64.12
CA PRO A 15 -13.18 22.22 62.86
C PRO A 15 -11.65 22.10 62.93
N GLY A 16 -11.14 20.87 63.04
CA GLY A 16 -9.71 20.61 63.20
C GLY A 16 -9.23 19.43 62.35
N SER A 17 -8.41 19.75 61.34
CA SER A 17 -7.56 18.89 60.50
C SER A 17 -8.23 18.01 59.43
N ALA A 18 -8.14 18.48 58.18
CA ALA A 18 -8.33 17.67 56.98
C ALA A 18 -7.21 16.61 56.86
N PRO A 19 -7.49 15.39 56.37
CA PRO A 19 -6.43 14.42 56.08
C PRO A 19 -5.58 14.95 54.92
N THR A 20 -4.27 15.06 55.12
CA THR A 20 -3.33 15.39 54.05
C THR A 20 -3.40 14.30 52.98
N LEU A 21 -4.03 14.60 51.84
CA LEU A 21 -4.01 13.75 50.65
C LEU A 21 -2.54 13.53 50.23
N GLY A 22 -2.02 12.33 50.45
CA GLY A 22 -0.76 11.90 49.88
C GLY A 22 -0.81 12.07 48.36
N LYS A 23 0.22 12.72 47.78
CA LYS A 23 0.35 12.89 46.33
C LYS A 23 0.15 11.55 45.62
N PRO A 24 -0.69 11.45 44.57
CA PRO A 24 -0.80 10.22 43.80
C PRO A 24 0.58 9.88 43.22
N ALA A 25 1.07 8.67 43.53
CA ALA A 25 2.30 8.15 42.95
C ALA A 25 2.16 8.17 41.41
N ARG A 26 3.11 8.80 40.73
CA ARG A 26 3.14 8.83 39.26
C ARG A 26 3.16 7.37 38.75
N PRO A 27 2.35 7.01 37.73
CA PRO A 27 2.37 5.66 37.20
C PRO A 27 3.78 5.37 36.68
N ALA A 28 4.43 4.35 37.24
CA ALA A 28 5.72 3.89 36.75
C ALA A 28 5.57 3.49 35.28
N PHE A 29 6.44 4.03 34.42
CA PHE A 29 6.48 3.71 33.01
C PHE A 29 6.85 2.23 32.85
N SER A 30 5.84 1.37 32.66
CA SER A 30 6.04 -0.04 32.34
C SER A 30 6.07 -0.22 30.83
N LEU A 31 7.26 -0.48 30.29
CA LEU A 31 7.48 -0.74 28.86
C LEU A 31 6.61 -1.89 28.34
N GLY A 32 6.29 -2.88 29.19
CA GLY A 32 5.42 -4.01 28.85
C GLY A 32 3.97 -3.60 28.62
N ASN A 33 3.45 -2.66 29.41
CA ASN A 33 2.06 -2.18 29.27
C ASN A 33 1.89 -1.26 28.06
N THR A 34 2.90 -0.45 27.74
CA THR A 34 2.90 0.36 26.51
C THR A 34 3.02 -0.51 25.26
N LEU A 35 3.86 -1.55 25.27
CA LEU A 35 3.95 -2.52 24.16
C LEU A 35 2.65 -3.29 23.93
N ASN A 36 1.94 -3.70 24.99
CA ASN A 36 0.64 -4.36 24.84
C ASN A 36 -0.45 -3.43 24.27
N ARG A 37 -0.45 -2.15 24.63
CA ARG A 37 -1.36 -1.16 24.06
C ARG A 37 -1.03 -0.81 22.60
N ALA A 38 0.24 -0.85 22.24
CA ALA A 38 0.71 -0.57 20.89
C ALA A 38 0.70 -1.79 19.95
N ALA A 39 0.54 -3.01 20.47
CA ALA A 39 0.55 -4.21 19.65
C ALA A 39 -0.51 -4.22 18.52
N PRO A 40 -1.78 -3.82 18.74
CA PRO A 40 -2.78 -3.77 17.68
C PRO A 40 -2.41 -2.78 16.58
N THR A 41 -1.90 -1.60 16.95
CA THR A 41 -1.51 -0.56 15.99
C THR A 41 -0.26 -0.96 15.19
N LEU A 42 0.73 -1.58 15.84
CA LEU A 42 1.93 -2.12 15.18
C LEU A 42 1.58 -3.26 14.20
N THR A 43 0.55 -4.05 14.52
CA THR A 43 0.08 -5.13 13.66
C THR A 43 -0.60 -4.56 12.41
N VAL A 44 -1.45 -3.55 12.57
CA VAL A 44 -2.07 -2.83 11.44
C VAL A 44 -1.01 -2.12 10.57
N ALA A 45 0.06 -1.62 11.18
CA ALA A 45 1.19 -1.02 10.46
C ALA A 45 2.11 -2.05 9.75
N GLY A 46 1.83 -3.36 9.85
CA GLY A 46 2.64 -4.42 9.23
C GLY A 46 3.94 -4.76 9.98
N VAL A 47 4.17 -4.14 11.14
CA VAL A 47 5.37 -4.33 11.98
C VAL A 47 5.07 -5.26 13.19
N GLY A 48 3.91 -5.91 13.19
CA GLY A 48 3.46 -6.79 14.28
C GLY A 48 4.41 -7.95 14.60
N TRP A 49 5.21 -8.38 13.64
CA TRP A 49 6.21 -9.45 13.80
C TRP A 49 7.40 -9.07 14.70
N LEU A 50 7.62 -7.77 14.97
CA LEU A 50 8.64 -7.29 15.93
C LEU A 50 8.14 -7.31 17.38
N VAL A 51 6.83 -7.43 17.60
CA VAL A 51 6.24 -7.38 18.95
C VAL A 51 6.73 -8.54 19.84
N PRO A 52 6.84 -9.80 19.35
CA PRO A 52 7.39 -10.89 20.15
C PRO A 52 8.86 -10.68 20.54
N LEU A 53 9.68 -10.09 19.65
CA LEU A 53 11.08 -9.75 19.95
C LEU A 53 11.18 -8.71 21.07
N ALA A 54 10.39 -7.64 20.99
CA ALA A 54 10.35 -6.61 22.04
C ALA A 54 9.85 -7.17 23.39
N LYS A 55 8.92 -8.12 23.37
CA LYS A 55 8.43 -8.81 24.58
C LYS A 55 9.46 -9.77 25.17
N LEU A 56 10.27 -10.42 24.33
CA LEU A 56 11.40 -11.26 24.76
C LEU A 56 12.46 -10.43 25.50
N LEU A 57 12.81 -9.25 24.97
CA LEU A 57 13.78 -8.33 25.56
C LEU A 57 13.31 -7.74 26.91
N THR A 58 12.01 -7.69 27.15
CA THR A 58 11.43 -7.20 28.42
C THR A 58 11.18 -8.30 29.45
N GLY A 59 11.58 -9.54 29.17
CA GLY A 59 11.47 -10.68 30.10
C GLY A 59 10.05 -11.25 30.27
N ASN A 60 9.08 -10.83 29.43
CA ASN A 60 7.70 -11.27 29.55
C ASN A 60 7.45 -12.60 28.84
N ALA A 61 7.22 -13.68 29.60
CA ALA A 61 6.84 -15.01 29.12
C ALA A 61 7.73 -15.56 27.96
N PRO A 62 9.05 -15.72 28.17
CA PRO A 62 10.04 -16.00 27.12
C PRO A 62 9.74 -17.26 26.30
N ARG A 63 9.27 -18.34 26.94
CA ARG A 63 8.93 -19.60 26.23
C ARG A 63 7.75 -19.44 25.26
N ALA A 64 6.73 -18.66 25.63
CA ALA A 64 5.59 -18.39 24.77
C ALA A 64 5.98 -17.50 23.58
N GLN A 65 6.83 -16.48 23.82
CA GLN A 65 7.35 -15.62 22.75
C GLN A 65 8.26 -16.39 21.78
N LEU A 66 9.08 -17.33 22.27
CA LEU A 66 9.89 -18.18 21.41
C LEU A 66 9.04 -19.09 20.52
N GLY A 67 7.95 -19.66 21.05
CA GLY A 67 6.99 -20.42 20.24
C GLY A 67 6.32 -19.58 19.16
N GLU A 68 5.96 -18.34 19.48
CA GLU A 68 5.40 -17.39 18.51
C GLU A 68 6.42 -17.00 17.43
N LEU A 69 7.66 -16.69 17.82
CA LEU A 69 8.76 -16.38 16.89
C LEU A 69 9.11 -17.55 15.98
N TRP A 70 9.10 -18.78 16.52
CA TRP A 70 9.28 -19.97 15.72
C TRP A 70 8.18 -20.10 14.67
N ARG A 71 6.91 -19.88 15.03
CA ARG A 71 5.80 -19.95 14.08
C ARG A 71 5.84 -18.82 13.04
N GLN A 72 6.17 -17.59 13.44
CA GLN A 72 6.14 -16.41 12.57
C GLN A 72 7.38 -16.27 11.68
N ILE A 73 8.55 -16.69 12.16
CA ILE A 73 9.85 -16.49 11.46
C ILE A 73 10.50 -17.85 11.19
N GLY A 74 10.64 -18.70 12.21
CA GLY A 74 11.36 -19.98 12.10
C GLY A 74 10.77 -20.92 11.04
N VAL A 75 9.47 -21.16 11.10
CA VAL A 75 8.75 -22.05 10.17
C VAL A 75 8.85 -21.54 8.73
N PRO A 76 8.54 -20.26 8.41
CA PRO A 76 8.75 -19.72 7.06
C PRO A 76 10.19 -19.79 6.57
N VAL A 77 11.18 -19.45 7.42
CA VAL A 77 12.60 -19.49 7.05
C VAL A 77 13.05 -20.92 6.76
N LEU A 78 12.65 -21.89 7.59
CA LEU A 78 12.93 -23.30 7.37
C LEU A 78 12.28 -23.79 6.07
N ALA A 79 11.02 -23.41 5.82
CA ALA A 79 10.32 -23.76 4.60
C ALA A 79 11.02 -23.19 3.35
N ILE A 80 11.46 -21.93 3.39
CA ILE A 80 12.25 -21.31 2.31
C ILE A 80 13.57 -22.07 2.13
N PHE A 81 14.26 -22.40 3.21
CA PHE A 81 15.53 -23.12 3.13
C PHE A 81 15.36 -24.51 2.49
N LEU A 82 14.36 -25.28 2.94
CA LEU A 82 14.03 -26.58 2.35
C LEU A 82 13.63 -26.45 0.88
N PHE A 83 12.87 -25.42 0.53
CA PHE A 83 12.53 -25.11 -0.86
C PHE A 83 13.77 -24.80 -1.69
N LEU A 84 14.70 -23.97 -1.20
CA LEU A 84 15.93 -23.63 -1.92
C LEU A 84 16.82 -24.87 -2.13
N LEU A 85 16.91 -25.76 -1.14
CA LEU A 85 17.61 -27.04 -1.28
C LEU A 85 16.95 -27.92 -2.35
N ALA A 86 15.62 -28.07 -2.30
CA ALA A 86 14.88 -28.84 -3.29
C ALA A 86 15.04 -28.25 -4.69
N TRP A 87 14.90 -26.93 -4.83
CA TRP A 87 15.05 -26.22 -6.10
C TRP A 87 16.47 -26.37 -6.65
N GLY A 88 17.50 -26.17 -5.83
CA GLY A 88 18.90 -26.37 -6.24
C GLY A 88 19.22 -27.80 -6.66
N ALA A 89 18.62 -28.80 -6.01
CA ALA A 89 18.84 -30.21 -6.34
C ALA A 89 18.04 -30.69 -7.56
N LEU A 90 16.86 -30.09 -7.81
CA LEU A 90 15.94 -30.52 -8.87
C LEU A 90 16.10 -29.73 -10.17
N ALA A 91 16.40 -28.42 -10.11
CA ALA A 91 16.46 -27.57 -11.30
C ALA A 91 17.46 -28.08 -12.37
N PRO A 92 18.71 -28.49 -12.02
CA PRO A 92 19.66 -28.97 -13.02
C PRO A 92 19.24 -30.27 -13.71
N LYS A 93 18.33 -31.05 -13.10
CA LYS A 93 17.85 -32.32 -13.65
C LYS A 93 16.77 -32.15 -14.73
N VAL A 94 16.21 -30.95 -14.86
CA VAL A 94 15.18 -30.66 -15.87
C VAL A 94 15.86 -30.06 -17.09
N HIS A 95 16.05 -30.87 -18.12
CA HIS A 95 16.59 -30.44 -19.41
C HIS A 95 15.46 -30.00 -20.34
N THR A 96 15.48 -28.74 -20.75
CA THR A 96 14.59 -28.19 -21.77
C THR A 96 15.35 -28.00 -23.08
N SER A 97 14.65 -27.72 -24.17
CA SER A 97 15.27 -27.36 -25.46
C SER A 97 16.15 -26.10 -25.40
N LEU A 98 16.02 -25.29 -24.34
CA LEU A 98 16.78 -24.06 -24.11
C LEU A 98 17.91 -24.22 -23.07
N GLY A 99 18.11 -25.43 -22.54
CA GLY A 99 19.08 -25.72 -21.49
C GLY A 99 18.45 -26.24 -20.20
N ALA A 100 19.28 -26.40 -19.16
CA ALA A 100 18.81 -26.80 -17.83
C ALA A 100 18.15 -25.61 -17.10
N VAL A 101 17.16 -25.90 -16.25
CA VAL A 101 16.53 -24.86 -15.42
C VAL A 101 17.56 -24.27 -14.45
N PRO A 102 17.66 -22.94 -14.35
CA PRO A 102 18.65 -22.32 -13.49
C PRO A 102 18.33 -22.57 -12.01
N GLY A 103 19.35 -22.91 -11.23
CA GLY A 103 19.29 -23.03 -9.78
C GLY A 103 19.40 -21.68 -9.06
N PRO A 104 19.21 -21.66 -7.73
CA PRO A 104 19.19 -20.41 -6.94
C PRO A 104 20.49 -19.62 -7.02
N VAL A 105 21.64 -20.29 -7.07
CA VAL A 105 22.96 -19.62 -7.18
C VAL A 105 23.13 -18.92 -8.53
N GLN A 106 22.69 -19.56 -9.61
CA GLN A 106 22.75 -18.98 -10.95
C GLN A 106 21.82 -17.77 -11.06
N VAL A 107 20.62 -17.84 -10.47
CA VAL A 107 19.71 -16.69 -10.39
C VAL A 107 20.35 -15.54 -9.60
N TRP A 108 21.05 -15.84 -8.50
CA TRP A 108 21.77 -14.83 -7.73
C TRP A 108 22.90 -14.16 -8.52
N GLU A 109 23.67 -14.93 -9.30
CA GLU A 109 24.71 -14.41 -10.19
C GLU A 109 24.12 -13.48 -11.26
N GLN A 110 22.97 -13.82 -11.84
CA GLN A 110 22.30 -12.95 -12.82
C GLN A 110 21.89 -11.60 -12.20
N VAL A 111 21.48 -11.56 -10.93
CA VAL A 111 21.22 -10.29 -10.23
C VAL A 111 22.49 -9.43 -10.17
N GLY A 112 23.65 -10.04 -9.90
CA GLY A 112 24.94 -9.36 -9.91
C GLY A 112 25.27 -8.77 -11.30
N ASN A 113 25.05 -9.55 -12.36
CA ASN A 113 25.26 -9.10 -13.74
C ASN A 113 24.36 -7.91 -14.10
N LEU A 114 23.09 -7.93 -13.72
CA LEU A 114 22.15 -6.82 -13.96
C LEU A 114 22.59 -5.53 -13.24
N MET A 115 23.18 -5.66 -12.05
CA MET A 115 23.70 -4.51 -11.31
C MET A 115 25.00 -3.96 -11.93
N ALA A 116 25.89 -4.85 -12.37
CA ALA A 116 27.10 -4.47 -13.08
C ALA A 116 26.77 -3.74 -14.40
N ASP A 117 25.80 -4.26 -15.16
CA ASP A 117 25.28 -3.64 -16.37
C ASP A 117 24.70 -2.25 -16.09
N HIS A 118 23.94 -2.09 -15.01
CA HIS A 118 23.42 -0.79 -14.60
C HIS A 118 24.55 0.22 -14.36
N GLN A 119 25.56 -0.16 -13.59
CA GLN A 119 26.71 0.71 -13.30
C GLN A 119 27.51 1.05 -14.57
N ALA A 120 27.69 0.07 -15.46
CA ALA A 120 28.38 0.27 -16.73
C ALA A 120 27.62 1.25 -17.65
N GLU A 121 26.30 1.21 -17.70
CA GLU A 121 25.52 2.19 -18.48
C GLU A 121 25.54 3.59 -17.84
N ARG A 122 25.49 3.69 -16.50
CA ARG A 122 25.59 5.00 -15.81
C ARG A 122 26.92 5.69 -16.03
N THR A 123 28.01 4.94 -16.07
CA THR A 123 29.33 5.49 -16.40
C THR A 123 29.42 5.97 -17.85
N LYS A 124 28.83 5.23 -18.81
CA LYS A 124 28.74 5.66 -20.22
C LYS A 124 27.92 6.94 -20.38
N GLU A 125 26.81 7.05 -19.67
CA GLU A 125 25.95 8.23 -19.66
C GLU A 125 26.70 9.46 -19.12
N ALA A 126 27.37 9.34 -17.97
CA ALA A 126 28.18 10.41 -17.41
C ALA A 126 29.26 10.87 -18.39
N ALA A 127 30.00 9.93 -18.98
CA ALA A 127 31.03 10.23 -19.97
C ALA A 127 30.44 10.88 -21.24
N PHE A 128 29.21 10.54 -21.64
CA PHE A 128 28.52 11.19 -22.75
C PHE A 128 28.23 12.65 -22.44
N TYR A 129 27.66 12.95 -21.26
CA TYR A 129 27.36 14.33 -20.86
C TYR A 129 28.62 15.17 -20.66
N GLU A 130 29.72 14.60 -20.16
CA GLU A 130 31.01 15.28 -20.08
C GLU A 130 31.55 15.66 -21.46
N ARG A 131 31.52 14.72 -22.43
CA ARG A 131 31.94 15.00 -23.81
C ARG A 131 31.06 16.07 -24.45
N GLN A 132 29.77 16.06 -24.16
CA GLN A 132 28.83 17.06 -24.66
C GLN A 132 29.09 18.43 -24.03
N ALA A 133 29.33 18.50 -22.73
CA ALA A 133 29.66 19.75 -22.04
C ALA A 133 30.95 20.38 -22.58
N LYS A 134 31.99 19.58 -22.82
CA LYS A 134 33.25 20.05 -23.43
C LYS A 134 33.02 20.63 -24.83
N ARG A 135 32.32 19.89 -25.70
CA ARG A 135 31.98 20.34 -27.05
C ARG A 135 31.15 21.62 -27.04
N ASN A 136 30.19 21.73 -26.13
CA ASN A 136 29.35 22.92 -26.01
C ASN A 136 30.14 24.13 -25.51
N ALA A 137 31.13 23.92 -24.64
CA ALA A 137 32.03 24.97 -24.17
C ALA A 137 32.97 25.46 -25.29
N GLU A 138 33.51 24.55 -26.10
CA GLU A 138 34.32 24.87 -27.28
C GLU A 138 33.52 25.68 -28.31
N ILE A 139 32.32 25.23 -28.67
CA ILE A 139 31.42 25.95 -29.60
C ILE A 139 31.13 27.36 -29.09
N LYS A 140 30.86 27.52 -27.80
CA LYS A 140 30.55 28.83 -27.20
C LYS A 140 31.78 29.74 -27.10
N ALA A 141 32.99 29.17 -27.05
CA ALA A 141 34.23 29.94 -27.07
C ALA A 141 34.57 30.46 -28.47
N GLU A 142 34.20 29.72 -29.52
CA GLU A 142 34.40 30.11 -30.92
C GLU A 142 33.29 31.08 -31.41
N ASP A 143 32.04 30.85 -31.01
CA ASP A 143 30.89 31.72 -31.31
C ASP A 143 29.94 31.81 -30.12
N ALA A 144 29.95 32.96 -29.45
CA ALA A 144 29.11 33.24 -28.29
C ALA A 144 27.60 33.27 -28.63
N SER A 145 27.24 33.40 -29.91
CA SER A 145 25.85 33.43 -30.40
C SER A 145 25.32 32.07 -30.88
N ALA A 146 26.15 31.03 -30.89
CA ALA A 146 25.77 29.69 -31.37
C ALA A 146 24.73 29.01 -30.45
N GLU A 147 23.65 28.49 -31.05
CA GLU A 147 22.63 27.72 -30.34
C GLU A 147 23.13 26.34 -29.91
N ILE A 148 23.25 26.13 -28.59
CA ILE A 148 23.69 24.85 -28.02
C ILE A 148 22.54 23.84 -28.02
N LYS A 149 22.62 22.84 -28.90
CA LYS A 149 21.68 21.72 -28.93
C LYS A 149 22.10 20.63 -27.94
N VAL A 150 21.47 20.60 -26.76
CA VAL A 150 21.68 19.55 -25.75
C VAL A 150 21.03 18.26 -26.23
N ARG A 151 21.83 17.25 -26.57
CA ARG A 151 21.32 15.90 -26.90
C ARG A 151 21.13 15.08 -25.62
N LYS A 152 20.08 14.26 -25.60
CA LYS A 152 19.83 13.31 -24.52
C LYS A 152 20.63 12.02 -24.79
N PHE A 153 21.15 11.38 -23.74
CA PHE A 153 21.78 10.08 -23.86
C PHE A 153 20.75 9.03 -24.31
N THR A 154 21.07 8.27 -25.36
CA THR A 154 20.18 7.27 -25.99
C THR A 154 20.58 5.84 -25.65
N GLY A 155 21.17 5.60 -24.47
CA GLY A 155 21.54 4.26 -24.02
C GLY A 155 20.31 3.37 -23.76
N LYS A 156 20.55 2.05 -23.67
CA LYS A 156 19.51 1.07 -23.37
C LYS A 156 18.99 1.27 -21.92
N PRO A 157 17.66 1.27 -21.68
CA PRO A 157 17.14 1.31 -20.32
C PRO A 157 17.62 0.09 -19.51
N THR A 158 18.23 0.34 -18.37
CA THR A 158 18.74 -0.73 -17.50
C THR A 158 17.59 -1.43 -16.78
N TYR A 159 17.84 -2.59 -16.18
CA TYR A 159 16.83 -3.33 -15.41
C TYR A 159 16.19 -2.49 -14.29
N ILE A 160 17.01 -1.71 -13.56
CA ILE A 160 16.53 -0.83 -12.49
C ILE A 160 15.64 0.29 -13.06
N ASP A 161 15.99 0.86 -14.23
CA ASP A 161 15.18 1.89 -14.88
C ASP A 161 13.83 1.33 -15.35
N GLN A 162 13.82 0.08 -15.83
CA GLN A 162 12.60 -0.61 -16.23
C GLN A 162 11.70 -0.89 -15.02
N ILE A 163 12.26 -1.28 -13.88
CA ILE A 163 11.50 -1.42 -12.62
C ILE A 163 10.87 -0.09 -12.23
N ALA A 164 11.64 1.00 -12.21
CA ALA A 164 11.14 2.32 -11.86
C ALA A 164 10.03 2.79 -12.82
N THR A 165 10.22 2.57 -14.12
CA THR A 165 9.24 2.89 -15.16
C THR A 165 7.96 2.07 -14.98
N SER A 166 8.08 0.77 -14.72
CA SER A 166 6.95 -0.12 -14.44
C SER A 166 6.19 0.33 -13.19
N LEU A 167 6.88 0.57 -12.08
CA LEU A 167 6.28 1.05 -10.83
C LEU A 167 5.53 2.36 -11.04
N LYS A 168 6.14 3.34 -11.73
CA LYS A 168 5.48 4.63 -12.03
C LYS A 168 4.21 4.42 -12.85
N THR A 169 4.26 3.54 -13.85
CA THR A 169 3.15 3.25 -14.76
C THR A 169 2.00 2.56 -14.03
N VAL A 170 2.30 1.52 -13.26
CA VAL A 170 1.31 0.79 -12.46
C VAL A 170 0.71 1.71 -11.41
N PHE A 171 1.53 2.50 -10.71
CA PHE A 171 1.06 3.44 -9.71
C PHE A 171 0.10 4.49 -10.31
N MET A 172 0.43 5.04 -11.48
CA MET A 172 -0.43 5.99 -12.18
C MET A 172 -1.78 5.36 -12.53
N GLY A 173 -1.75 4.18 -13.16
CA GLY A 173 -2.97 3.45 -13.54
C GLY A 173 -3.82 3.06 -12.32
N PHE A 174 -3.17 2.64 -11.23
CA PHE A 174 -3.81 2.29 -9.98
C PHE A 174 -4.48 3.49 -9.31
N VAL A 175 -3.82 4.65 -9.26
CA VAL A 175 -4.41 5.88 -8.70
C VAL A 175 -5.62 6.31 -9.52
N LEU A 176 -5.51 6.29 -10.86
CA LEU A 176 -6.63 6.61 -11.74
C LEU A 176 -7.79 5.64 -11.57
N ALA A 177 -7.50 4.33 -11.49
CA ALA A 177 -8.49 3.29 -11.23
C ALA A 177 -9.21 3.55 -9.91
N THR A 178 -8.45 3.80 -8.84
CA THR A 178 -8.99 4.07 -7.50
C THR A 178 -9.88 5.31 -7.48
N ALA A 179 -9.43 6.39 -8.12
CA ALA A 179 -10.17 7.65 -8.19
C ALA A 179 -11.53 7.50 -8.89
N ILE A 180 -11.67 6.54 -9.81
CA ILE A 180 -12.92 6.25 -10.51
C ILE A 180 -13.73 5.16 -9.79
N ALA A 181 -13.07 4.07 -9.40
CA ALA A 181 -13.67 2.88 -8.81
C ALA A 181 -14.32 3.16 -7.46
N VAL A 182 -13.66 3.95 -6.60
CA VAL A 182 -14.17 4.21 -5.25
C VAL A 182 -15.47 5.03 -5.29
N PRO A 183 -15.56 6.18 -6.00
CA PRO A 183 -16.81 6.91 -6.11
C PRO A 183 -17.94 6.08 -6.75
N LEU A 184 -17.65 5.37 -7.85
CA LEU A 184 -18.66 4.52 -8.50
C LEU A 184 -19.10 3.38 -7.58
N GLY A 185 -18.18 2.74 -6.87
CA GLY A 185 -18.48 1.70 -5.90
C GLY A 185 -19.35 2.22 -4.76
N VAL A 186 -19.07 3.42 -4.24
CA VAL A 186 -19.91 4.07 -3.22
C VAL A 186 -21.32 4.33 -3.76
N MET A 187 -21.45 4.83 -4.99
CA MET A 187 -22.74 5.06 -5.62
C MET A 187 -23.54 3.76 -5.81
N CYS A 188 -22.90 2.68 -6.26
CA CYS A 188 -23.51 1.34 -6.35
C CYS A 188 -23.96 0.83 -4.98
N GLY A 189 -23.13 0.97 -3.94
CA GLY A 189 -23.46 0.49 -2.61
C GLY A 189 -24.61 1.24 -1.95
N LEU A 190 -24.73 2.55 -2.21
CA LEU A 190 -25.79 3.39 -1.64
C LEU A 190 -27.12 3.30 -2.38
N SER A 191 -27.10 3.08 -3.70
CA SER A 191 -28.30 3.11 -4.54
C SER A 191 -28.55 1.77 -5.24
N LYS A 192 -29.68 1.13 -4.88
CA LYS A 192 -30.15 -0.09 -5.54
C LYS A 192 -30.35 0.12 -7.04
N THR A 193 -30.78 1.30 -7.46
CA THR A 193 -31.00 1.65 -8.88
C THR A 193 -29.67 1.73 -9.65
N VAL A 194 -28.68 2.42 -9.08
CA VAL A 194 -27.34 2.51 -9.71
C VAL A 194 -26.69 1.12 -9.76
N ASN A 195 -26.82 0.34 -8.69
CA ASN A 195 -26.33 -1.03 -8.67
C ASN A 195 -27.00 -1.90 -9.74
N ALA A 196 -28.32 -1.84 -9.89
CA ALA A 196 -29.03 -2.61 -10.91
C ALA A 196 -28.60 -2.23 -12.35
N ALA A 197 -28.30 -0.94 -12.58
CA ALA A 197 -27.83 -0.46 -13.88
C ALA A 197 -26.38 -0.85 -14.19
N LEU A 198 -25.47 -0.77 -13.21
CA LEU A 198 -24.04 -1.04 -13.40
C LEU A 198 -23.66 -2.51 -13.25
N ASN A 199 -24.43 -3.30 -12.49
CA ASN A 199 -24.11 -4.71 -12.23
C ASN A 199 -23.94 -5.57 -13.51
N PRO A 200 -24.77 -5.43 -14.56
CA PRO A 200 -24.54 -6.15 -15.81
C PRO A 200 -23.19 -5.80 -16.47
N LEU A 201 -22.83 -4.51 -16.50
CA LEU A 201 -21.56 -4.05 -17.05
C LEU A 201 -20.38 -4.60 -16.24
N ILE A 202 -20.47 -4.53 -14.91
CA ILE A 202 -19.45 -5.05 -14.01
C ILE A 202 -19.22 -6.55 -14.26
N GLN A 203 -20.29 -7.34 -14.41
CA GLN A 203 -20.18 -8.77 -14.64
C GLN A 203 -19.55 -9.12 -16.01
N ILE A 204 -19.81 -8.32 -17.04
CA ILE A 204 -19.25 -8.52 -18.38
C ILE A 204 -17.77 -8.15 -18.40
N PHE A 205 -17.37 -7.04 -17.78
CA PHE A 205 -16.00 -6.55 -17.86
C PHE A 205 -15.05 -7.15 -16.82
N LYS A 206 -15.56 -7.62 -15.67
CA LYS A 206 -14.76 -8.26 -14.62
C LYS A 206 -13.83 -9.39 -15.12
N PRO A 207 -14.27 -10.36 -15.95
CA PRO A 207 -13.41 -11.46 -16.39
C PRO A 207 -12.49 -11.10 -17.57
N VAL A 208 -12.51 -9.85 -18.05
CA VAL A 208 -11.72 -9.46 -19.24
C VAL A 208 -10.24 -9.34 -18.85
N SER A 209 -9.41 -10.16 -19.49
CA SER A 209 -7.96 -10.17 -19.28
C SER A 209 -7.30 -8.84 -19.66
N PRO A 210 -6.25 -8.39 -18.96
CA PRO A 210 -5.47 -7.21 -19.33
C PRO A 210 -4.96 -7.21 -20.77
N LEU A 211 -4.59 -8.39 -21.28
CA LEU A 211 -4.07 -8.53 -22.64
C LEU A 211 -5.12 -8.19 -23.71
N ALA A 212 -6.42 -8.38 -23.42
CA ALA A 212 -7.50 -8.08 -24.36
C ALA A 212 -7.70 -6.56 -24.53
N TRP A 213 -7.34 -5.76 -23.53
CA TRP A 213 -7.46 -4.30 -23.59
C TRP A 213 -6.36 -3.63 -24.40
N LEU A 214 -5.19 -4.27 -24.54
CA LEU A 214 -4.01 -3.66 -25.17
C LEU A 214 -4.28 -3.13 -26.59
N PRO A 215 -4.90 -3.87 -27.52
CA PRO A 215 -5.14 -3.37 -28.88
C PRO A 215 -6.09 -2.16 -28.89
N ILE A 216 -7.16 -2.23 -28.10
CA ILE A 216 -8.19 -1.19 -28.02
C ILE A 216 -7.57 0.10 -27.45
N VAL A 217 -6.84 -0.01 -26.34
CA VAL A 217 -6.18 1.14 -25.71
C VAL A 217 -5.13 1.73 -26.65
N THR A 218 -4.31 0.89 -27.29
CA THR A 218 -3.28 1.36 -28.22
C THR A 218 -3.89 2.11 -29.40
N MET A 219 -5.01 1.62 -29.94
CA MET A 219 -5.75 2.30 -31.01
C MET A 219 -6.28 3.66 -30.54
N VAL A 220 -6.94 3.71 -29.38
CA VAL A 220 -7.52 4.94 -28.82
C VAL A 220 -6.44 5.98 -28.52
N VAL A 221 -5.35 5.59 -27.86
CA VAL A 221 -4.23 6.51 -27.56
C VAL A 221 -3.57 6.97 -28.85
N SER A 222 -3.37 6.09 -29.83
CA SER A 222 -2.78 6.49 -31.12
C SER A 222 -3.64 7.49 -31.88
N ALA A 223 -4.97 7.36 -31.80
CA ALA A 223 -5.92 8.26 -32.46
C ALA A 223 -6.14 9.58 -31.72
N THR A 224 -6.14 9.56 -30.38
CA THR A 224 -6.44 10.73 -29.54
C THR A 224 -5.20 11.54 -29.14
N TYR A 225 -4.04 10.89 -29.10
CA TYR A 225 -2.77 11.48 -28.67
C TYR A 225 -1.82 11.64 -29.87
N VAL A 226 -2.10 12.68 -30.67
CA VAL A 226 -1.39 12.99 -31.94
C VAL A 226 -0.47 14.23 -31.79
N SER A 227 -0.19 14.67 -30.57
CA SER A 227 0.63 15.86 -30.32
C SER A 227 2.06 15.70 -30.85
N ALA A 228 2.55 16.73 -31.56
CA ALA A 228 3.91 16.79 -32.10
C ALA A 228 4.99 16.87 -31.01
N ASP A 229 4.65 17.38 -29.83
CA ASP A 229 5.47 17.34 -28.61
C ASP A 229 4.69 16.65 -27.48
N PRO A 230 4.78 15.32 -27.37
CA PRO A 230 4.02 14.57 -26.38
C PRO A 230 4.62 14.73 -24.97
N MET A 231 3.82 15.28 -24.03
CA MET A 231 4.14 15.34 -22.60
C MET A 231 4.41 13.95 -21.97
N PHE A 232 3.80 12.88 -22.50
CA PHE A 232 3.99 11.51 -22.05
C PHE A 232 4.25 10.57 -23.23
N GLU A 233 5.09 9.56 -23.03
CA GLU A 233 5.28 8.52 -24.05
C GLU A 233 3.97 7.74 -24.29
N LYS A 234 3.65 7.45 -25.56
CA LYS A 234 2.44 6.69 -25.91
C LYS A 234 2.40 5.32 -25.22
N ALA A 235 3.56 4.67 -25.10
CA ALA A 235 3.68 3.39 -24.39
C ALA A 235 3.29 3.52 -22.91
N PHE A 236 3.68 4.62 -22.26
CA PHE A 236 3.29 4.89 -20.87
C PHE A 236 1.78 5.04 -20.73
N LEU A 237 1.13 5.82 -21.61
CA LEU A 237 -0.32 5.98 -21.59
C LEU A 237 -1.06 4.67 -21.86
N ASN A 238 -0.58 3.89 -22.84
CA ASN A 238 -1.17 2.59 -23.15
C ASN A 238 -1.18 1.68 -21.92
N SER A 239 -0.01 1.48 -21.31
CA SER A 239 0.12 0.62 -20.14
C SER A 239 -0.66 1.17 -18.94
N ALA A 240 -0.63 2.48 -18.67
CA ALA A 240 -1.36 3.07 -17.55
C ALA A 240 -2.88 2.93 -17.69
N ILE A 241 -3.43 3.13 -18.89
CA ILE A 241 -4.87 2.97 -19.15
C ILE A 241 -5.26 1.48 -19.08
N THR A 242 -4.45 0.58 -19.63
CA THR A 242 -4.70 -0.86 -19.49
C THR A 242 -4.72 -1.29 -18.04
N VAL A 243 -3.74 -0.88 -17.22
CA VAL A 243 -3.74 -1.15 -15.77
C VAL A 243 -5.00 -0.57 -15.12
N THR A 244 -5.37 0.67 -15.49
CA THR A 244 -6.58 1.31 -14.97
C THR A 244 -7.81 0.45 -15.18
N LEU A 245 -8.03 -0.02 -16.41
CA LEU A 245 -9.20 -0.82 -16.78
C LEU A 245 -9.23 -2.19 -16.10
N CYS A 246 -8.08 -2.76 -15.76
CA CYS A 246 -8.00 -4.07 -15.12
C CYS A 246 -8.21 -3.99 -13.62
N SER A 247 -7.56 -3.03 -12.97
CA SER A 247 -7.60 -2.86 -11.51
C SER A 247 -8.90 -2.21 -11.02
N LEU A 248 -9.63 -1.46 -11.88
CA LEU A 248 -10.86 -0.75 -11.53
C LEU A 248 -11.96 -1.66 -10.99
N TRP A 249 -12.19 -2.81 -11.61
CA TRP A 249 -13.35 -3.66 -11.30
C TRP A 249 -13.29 -4.26 -9.90
N THR A 250 -12.13 -4.80 -9.51
CA THR A 250 -11.95 -5.42 -8.18
C THR A 250 -12.14 -4.39 -7.06
N THR A 251 -11.58 -3.19 -7.22
CA THR A 251 -11.76 -2.10 -6.26
C THR A 251 -13.20 -1.61 -6.20
N LEU A 252 -13.86 -1.45 -7.36
CA LEU A 252 -15.26 -1.01 -7.44
C LEU A 252 -16.18 -2.00 -6.73
N ILE A 253 -16.05 -3.30 -7.03
CA ILE A 253 -16.89 -4.36 -6.45
C ILE A 253 -16.72 -4.41 -4.93
N ASN A 254 -15.47 -4.44 -4.45
CA ASN A 254 -15.21 -4.50 -3.01
C ASN A 254 -15.72 -3.24 -2.31
N THR A 255 -15.59 -2.06 -2.92
CA THR A 255 -16.16 -0.82 -2.39
C THR A 255 -17.68 -0.89 -2.33
N ALA A 256 -18.33 -1.36 -3.39
CA ALA A 256 -19.79 -1.48 -3.44
C ALA A 256 -20.33 -2.44 -2.39
N VAL A 257 -19.69 -3.60 -2.22
CA VAL A 257 -20.02 -4.58 -1.18
C VAL A 257 -19.81 -4.00 0.21
N GLY A 258 -18.68 -3.33 0.44
CA GLY A 258 -18.38 -2.68 1.71
C GLY A 258 -19.42 -1.63 2.11
N VAL A 259 -19.83 -0.80 1.16
CA VAL A 259 -20.86 0.23 1.39
C VAL A 259 -22.24 -0.39 1.58
N ALA A 260 -22.60 -1.42 0.82
CA ALA A 260 -23.88 -2.12 0.99
C ALA A 260 -23.96 -2.92 2.30
N SER A 261 -22.82 -3.30 2.89
CA SER A 261 -22.73 -4.04 4.15
C SER A 261 -22.84 -3.17 5.41
N ILE A 262 -22.93 -1.85 5.27
CA ILE A 262 -23.06 -0.92 6.40
C ILE A 262 -24.36 -1.19 7.15
N ASP A 263 -24.27 -1.19 8.49
CA ASP A 263 -25.42 -1.38 9.36
C ASP A 263 -26.54 -0.37 9.05
N LYS A 264 -27.76 -0.90 8.92
CA LYS A 264 -28.96 -0.08 8.65
C LYS A 264 -29.22 0.90 9.78
N ASP A 265 -28.90 0.55 11.03
CA ASP A 265 -29.09 1.42 12.19
C ASP A 265 -28.18 2.64 12.10
N LEU A 266 -26.92 2.45 11.68
CA LEU A 266 -26.00 3.56 11.45
C LEU A 266 -26.55 4.50 10.37
N MET A 267 -27.05 3.95 9.27
CA MET A 267 -27.68 4.75 8.20
C MET A 267 -28.98 5.44 8.65
N ASN A 268 -29.77 4.81 9.52
CA ASN A 268 -30.99 5.38 10.08
C ASN A 268 -30.69 6.54 11.04
N VAL A 269 -29.66 6.44 11.87
CA VAL A 269 -29.19 7.55 12.73
C VAL A 269 -28.83 8.77 11.87
N GLY A 270 -28.12 8.56 10.76
CA GLY A 270 -27.82 9.64 9.82
C GLY A 270 -29.07 10.30 9.21
N ARG A 271 -30.12 9.51 8.94
CA ARG A 271 -31.41 10.00 8.41
C ARG A 271 -32.20 10.78 9.47
N VAL A 272 -32.22 10.31 10.72
CA VAL A 272 -32.90 10.99 11.85
C VAL A 272 -32.23 12.34 12.14
N LEU A 273 -30.90 12.39 12.07
CA LEU A 273 -30.12 13.63 12.22
C LEU A 273 -30.19 14.55 10.98
N ASN A 274 -30.93 14.16 9.93
CA ASN A 274 -31.08 14.89 8.68
C ASN A 274 -29.73 15.34 8.06
N LEU A 275 -28.74 14.45 8.09
CA LEU A 275 -27.41 14.75 7.59
C LEU A 275 -27.42 14.85 6.04
N PRO A 276 -26.75 15.86 5.47
CA PRO A 276 -26.63 15.96 4.01
C PRO A 276 -25.78 14.80 3.48
N MET A 277 -26.05 14.39 2.23
CA MET A 277 -25.43 13.20 1.61
C MET A 277 -23.89 13.24 1.63
N SER A 278 -23.29 14.41 1.45
CA SER A 278 -21.82 14.59 1.56
C SER A 278 -21.29 14.25 2.96
N THR A 279 -22.00 14.66 4.01
CA THR A 279 -21.63 14.37 5.40
C THR A 279 -21.83 12.89 5.72
N THR A 280 -22.93 12.30 5.27
CA THR A 280 -23.18 10.86 5.39
C THR A 280 -22.07 10.05 4.71
N ILE A 281 -21.67 10.44 3.50
CA ILE A 281 -20.59 9.76 2.77
C ILE A 281 -19.27 9.87 3.52
N ARG A 282 -18.87 11.09 3.92
CA ARG A 282 -17.54 11.33 4.51
C ARG A 282 -17.39 10.82 5.94
N LYS A 283 -18.42 10.95 6.77
CA LYS A 283 -18.34 10.62 8.21
C LYS A 283 -18.88 9.25 8.57
N LEU A 284 -19.71 8.66 7.71
CA LEU A 284 -20.40 7.40 8.01
C LEU A 284 -19.98 6.31 7.04
N VAL A 285 -20.16 6.56 5.74
CA VAL A 285 -19.99 5.54 4.71
C VAL A 285 -18.52 5.19 4.51
N LEU A 286 -17.68 6.19 4.21
CA LEU A 286 -16.26 5.96 3.95
C LEU A 286 -15.57 5.27 5.14
N PRO A 287 -15.67 5.76 6.40
CA PRO A 287 -14.99 5.10 7.52
C PRO A 287 -15.42 3.64 7.72
N SER A 288 -16.71 3.36 7.53
CA SER A 288 -17.26 2.01 7.74
C SER A 288 -16.89 1.05 6.61
N SER A 289 -16.75 1.54 5.37
CA SER A 289 -16.38 0.71 4.21
C SER A 289 -14.88 0.68 3.93
N LEU A 290 -14.05 1.48 4.61
CA LEU A 290 -12.59 1.53 4.44
C LEU A 290 -11.91 0.15 4.42
N PRO A 291 -12.22 -0.81 5.32
CA PRO A 291 -11.60 -2.14 5.29
C PRO A 291 -11.84 -2.89 3.96
N TYR A 292 -13.05 -2.74 3.40
CA TYR A 292 -13.41 -3.33 2.12
C TYR A 292 -12.76 -2.59 0.95
N ILE A 293 -12.71 -1.26 1.00
CA ILE A 293 -11.99 -0.46 0.00
C ILE A 293 -10.52 -0.90 -0.05
N PHE A 294 -9.84 -1.00 1.10
CA PHE A 294 -8.46 -1.48 1.17
C PHE A 294 -8.29 -2.93 0.71
N THR A 295 -9.29 -3.78 0.96
CA THR A 295 -9.29 -5.14 0.42
C THR A 295 -9.34 -5.12 -1.11
N GLY A 296 -10.21 -4.28 -1.69
CA GLY A 296 -10.26 -4.07 -3.14
C GLY A 296 -8.93 -3.58 -3.70
N LEU A 297 -8.38 -2.53 -3.09
CA LEU A 297 -7.09 -1.94 -3.46
C LEU A 297 -5.92 -2.92 -3.34
N ARG A 298 -5.94 -3.83 -2.38
CA ARG A 298 -4.90 -4.86 -2.19
C ARG A 298 -4.96 -5.96 -3.23
N LEU A 299 -6.15 -6.27 -3.73
CA LEU A 299 -6.37 -7.31 -4.75
C LEU A 299 -6.18 -6.79 -6.18
N SER A 300 -6.19 -5.46 -6.36
CA SER A 300 -6.05 -4.72 -7.61
C SER A 300 -4.59 -4.48 -7.99
#